data_AF-A0A2E7TYX1-F1
#
_entry.id   AF-A0A2E7TYX1-F1
#
_cell.length_a   1.000
_cell.length_b   1.000
_cell.length_c   1.000
_cell.angle_alpha   90.00
_cell.angle_beta   90.00
_cell.angle_gamma   90.00
#
_symmetry.space_group_name_H-M   'P 1'
#
loop_
_entity.id
_entity.type
_entity.pdbx_description
1 polymer ?
#
loop_
_entity_poly.entity_id
_entity_poly.type
_entity_poly.pdbx_seq_one_letter_code
_entity_poly.pdbx_strand_id
1 'polypeptide(L)'
;MFSSRTYVNKSNNTLELCGRGEDFGAESRYFFDSLLLDAGFRQFDTSQDASYFGVWINKSTGTMVTYAEGDVTVTYCPSDKAYHAELKDMCAFHRPGCAFKTFGPEGNTAYYEDRTEFER
;
A
#
# COMPACT_ATOMS: atom_id res chain seq x y z
N MET A 1 -19.91 10.27 14.20
CA MET A 1 -19.29 9.04 14.75
C MET A 1 -19.11 8.12 13.56
N PHE A 2 -17.89 8.02 13.04
CA PHE A 2 -17.61 7.17 11.88
C PHE A 2 -17.73 5.71 12.32
N SER A 3 -18.51 4.91 11.60
CA SER A 3 -18.63 3.49 11.88
C SER A 3 -17.49 2.77 11.17
N SER A 4 -16.36 2.53 11.84
CA SER A 4 -15.36 1.63 11.29
C SER A 4 -15.87 0.19 11.33
N ARG A 5 -15.53 -0.60 10.30
CA ARG A 5 -15.85 -2.03 10.24
C ARG A 5 -14.55 -2.81 10.27
N THR A 6 -14.51 -3.82 11.14
CA THR A 6 -13.33 -4.67 11.31
C THR A 6 -13.59 -6.05 10.74
N TYR A 7 -12.61 -6.58 10.00
CA TYR A 7 -12.63 -7.92 9.42
C TYR A 7 -11.34 -8.66 9.77
N VAL A 8 -11.36 -9.98 9.72
CA VAL A 8 -10.17 -10.82 9.83
C VAL A 8 -10.02 -11.61 8.55
N ASN A 9 -8.86 -11.52 7.90
CA ASN A 9 -8.60 -12.25 6.66
C ASN A 9 -8.08 -13.67 6.92
N LYS A 10 -7.88 -14.45 5.84
CA LYS A 10 -7.36 -15.83 5.89
C LYS A 10 -6.00 -15.97 6.59
N SER A 11 -5.22 -14.89 6.62
CA SER A 11 -3.89 -14.82 7.24
C SER A 11 -3.95 -14.37 8.70
N ASN A 12 -5.15 -14.22 9.26
CA ASN A 12 -5.42 -13.73 10.61
C ASN A 12 -4.97 -12.27 10.83
N ASN A 13 -4.93 -11.48 9.76
CA ASN A 13 -4.71 -10.04 9.82
C ASN A 13 -6.02 -9.32 10.10
N THR A 14 -5.95 -8.27 10.90
CA THR A 14 -7.10 -7.40 11.19
C THR A 14 -7.16 -6.31 10.14
N LEU A 15 -8.28 -6.19 9.44
CA LEU A 15 -8.53 -5.12 8.48
C LEU A 15 -9.55 -4.16 9.07
N GLU A 16 -9.21 -2.88 9.11
CA GLU A 16 -10.12 -1.81 9.49
C GLU A 16 -10.49 -1.00 8.24
N LEU A 17 -11.78 -0.96 7.93
CA LEU A 17 -12.34 0.02 6.99
C LEU A 17 -12.59 1.31 7.75
N CYS A 18 -11.75 2.31 7.51
CA CYS A 18 -11.72 3.54 8.31
C CYS A 18 -12.69 4.63 7.81
N GLY A 19 -13.39 4.42 6.70
CA GLY A 19 -14.32 5.37 6.11
C GLY A 19 -13.85 5.89 4.76
N ARG A 20 -14.46 7.00 4.29
CA ARG A 20 -14.12 7.64 3.01
C ARG A 20 -13.00 8.65 3.22
N GLY A 21 -12.21 8.91 2.20
CA GLY A 21 -11.02 9.75 2.22
C GLY A 21 -11.39 11.20 2.52
N GLU A 22 -12.59 11.58 2.11
CA GLU A 22 -13.29 12.82 2.49
C GLU A 22 -13.31 13.05 4.01
N ASP A 23 -13.45 11.98 4.81
CA ASP A 23 -13.46 12.04 6.28
C ASP A 23 -12.07 12.42 6.85
N PHE A 24 -11.00 12.22 6.06
CA PHE A 24 -9.63 12.65 6.32
C PHE A 24 -9.24 13.94 5.56
N GLY A 25 -10.15 14.53 4.77
CA GLY A 25 -9.86 15.64 3.87
C GLY A 25 -9.05 15.24 2.62
N ALA A 26 -9.03 13.95 2.29
CA ALA A 26 -8.21 13.37 1.24
C ALA A 26 -9.04 12.93 0.02
N GLU A 27 -9.04 13.76 -1.03
CA GLU A 27 -9.58 13.43 -2.35
C GLU A 27 -8.54 12.74 -3.26
N SER A 28 -7.32 12.56 -2.75
CA SER A 28 -6.20 12.02 -3.52
C SER A 28 -5.20 11.31 -2.63
N ARG A 29 -4.53 10.30 -3.21
CA ARG A 29 -3.44 9.55 -2.57
C ARG A 29 -2.31 10.46 -2.09
N TYR A 30 -2.09 11.62 -2.71
CA TYR A 30 -0.97 12.50 -2.40
C TYR A 30 -1.04 13.08 -0.97
N PHE A 31 -2.25 13.17 -0.40
CA PHE A 31 -2.42 13.47 1.01
C PHE A 31 -1.77 12.39 1.90
N PHE A 32 -2.01 11.12 1.55
CA PHE A 32 -1.47 9.98 2.26
C PHE A 32 0.03 9.81 2.02
N ASP A 33 0.55 10.13 0.83
CA ASP A 33 1.99 10.10 0.57
C ASP A 33 2.75 10.93 1.62
N SER A 34 2.38 12.20 1.80
CA SER A 34 3.02 13.07 2.79
C SER A 34 2.87 12.52 4.21
N LEU A 35 1.63 12.20 4.61
CA LEU A 35 1.31 11.78 5.97
C LEU A 35 1.99 10.46 6.37
N LEU A 36 1.97 9.46 5.49
CA LEU A 36 2.45 8.12 5.79
C LEU A 36 3.97 8.02 5.66
N LEU A 37 4.59 8.75 4.72
CA LEU A 37 6.06 8.82 4.64
C LEU A 37 6.65 9.43 5.92
N ASP A 38 6.06 10.52 6.44
CA ASP A 38 6.48 11.12 7.71
C ASP A 38 6.28 10.18 8.91
N ALA A 39 5.29 9.26 8.82
CA ALA A 39 5.04 8.21 9.81
C ALA A 39 5.92 6.96 9.62
N GLY A 40 6.91 6.99 8.73
CA GLY A 40 7.84 5.89 8.50
C GLY A 40 7.30 4.74 7.65
N PHE A 41 6.18 4.94 6.95
CA PHE A 41 5.76 4.03 5.90
C PHE A 41 6.60 4.23 4.65
N ARG A 42 6.67 3.20 3.81
CA ARG A 42 7.16 3.32 2.42
C ARG A 42 6.03 2.98 1.47
N GLN A 43 5.97 3.71 0.35
CA GLN A 43 5.02 3.40 -0.72
C GLN A 43 5.38 2.04 -1.32
N PHE A 44 4.37 1.21 -1.56
CA PHE A 44 4.50 -0.06 -2.27
C PHE A 44 4.00 0.15 -3.69
N ASP A 45 4.90 0.43 -4.62
CA ASP A 45 4.52 0.91 -5.95
C ASP A 45 3.78 -0.17 -6.73
N THR A 46 2.58 0.14 -7.24
CA THR A 46 1.79 -0.79 -8.05
C THR A 46 1.59 -0.27 -9.47
N SER A 47 1.24 -1.16 -10.40
CA SER A 47 0.88 -0.75 -11.76
C SER A 47 -0.45 0.01 -11.83
N GLN A 48 -1.19 0.12 -10.72
CA GLN A 48 -2.47 0.82 -10.60
C GLN A 48 -2.32 2.19 -9.93
N ASP A 49 -1.10 2.57 -9.56
CA ASP A 49 -0.78 3.82 -8.92
C ASP A 49 -1.30 5.01 -9.74
N ALA A 50 -2.19 5.77 -9.12
CA ALA A 50 -2.87 6.92 -9.69
C ALA A 50 -3.34 7.85 -8.57
N SER A 51 -3.83 9.04 -8.91
CA SER A 51 -4.33 9.98 -7.88
C SER A 51 -5.39 9.37 -6.96
N TYR A 52 -6.13 8.37 -7.42
CA TYR A 52 -7.19 7.70 -6.68
C TYR A 52 -6.76 6.36 -6.04
N PHE A 53 -5.52 5.90 -6.18
CA PHE A 53 -5.09 4.60 -5.66
C PHE A 53 -3.63 4.59 -5.19
N GLY A 54 -3.40 4.08 -3.98
CA GLY A 54 -2.05 3.89 -3.44
C GLY A 54 -2.00 2.88 -2.30
N VAL A 55 -0.82 2.29 -2.11
CA VAL A 55 -0.54 1.34 -1.03
C VAL A 55 0.76 1.73 -0.32
N TRP A 56 0.77 1.64 1.00
CA TRP A 56 1.94 1.95 1.83
C TRP A 56 2.13 0.88 2.91
N ILE A 57 3.39 0.58 3.22
CA ILE A 57 3.78 -0.46 4.18
C ILE A 57 4.73 0.13 5.22
N ASN A 58 4.40 -0.06 6.50
CA ASN A 58 5.31 0.15 7.61
C ASN A 58 5.80 -1.21 8.11
N LYS A 59 7.02 -1.56 7.71
CA LYS A 59 7.68 -2.82 8.07
C LYS A 59 8.00 -2.93 9.56
N SER A 60 8.20 -1.81 10.26
CA SER A 60 8.52 -1.83 11.68
C SER A 60 7.32 -2.21 12.55
N THR A 61 6.11 -1.82 12.13
CA THR A 61 4.86 -2.09 12.83
C THR A 61 4.05 -3.24 12.23
N GLY A 62 4.41 -3.73 11.04
CA GLY A 62 3.63 -4.74 10.32
C GLY A 62 2.28 -4.20 9.83
N THR A 63 2.21 -2.90 9.52
CA THR A 63 0.97 -2.21 9.12
C THR A 63 1.00 -1.89 7.63
N MET A 64 -0.13 -2.08 6.96
CA MET A 64 -0.32 -1.74 5.55
C MET A 64 -1.53 -0.84 5.40
N VAL A 65 -1.44 0.18 4.56
CA VAL A 65 -2.54 1.11 4.26
C VAL A 65 -2.82 1.05 2.78
N THR A 66 -4.10 0.91 2.42
CA THR A 66 -4.57 1.00 1.04
C THR A 66 -5.59 2.12 0.94
N TYR A 67 -5.39 3.01 -0.02
CA TYR A 67 -6.35 4.02 -0.43
C TYR A 67 -6.87 3.68 -1.82
N ALA A 68 -8.19 3.68 -2.00
CA ALA A 68 -8.84 3.41 -3.28
C ALA A 68 -10.12 4.24 -3.43
N GLU A 69 -10.11 5.24 -4.31
CA GLU A 69 -11.27 6.08 -4.67
C GLU A 69 -12.02 6.66 -3.46
N GLY A 70 -11.27 7.02 -2.43
CA GLY A 70 -11.83 7.48 -1.16
C GLY A 70 -11.78 6.41 -0.07
N ASP A 71 -11.95 5.13 -0.35
CA ASP A 71 -11.96 4.14 0.73
C ASP A 71 -10.54 3.94 1.29
N VAL A 72 -10.42 3.97 2.63
CA VAL A 72 -9.18 3.69 3.35
C VAL A 72 -9.32 2.38 4.10
N THR A 73 -8.42 1.44 3.80
CA THR A 73 -8.28 0.19 4.53
C THR A 73 -6.93 0.13 5.22
N VAL A 74 -6.92 -0.23 6.50
CA VAL A 74 -5.68 -0.48 7.26
C VAL A 74 -5.61 -1.94 7.66
N THR A 75 -4.53 -2.61 7.28
CA THR A 75 -4.26 -4.00 7.63
C THR A 75 -3.18 -4.05 8.71
N TYR A 76 -3.52 -4.67 9.84
CA TYR A 76 -2.61 -4.91 10.96
C TYR A 76 -2.19 -6.37 10.99
N CYS A 77 -0.89 -6.63 10.84
CA CYS A 77 -0.33 -7.97 10.90
C CYS A 77 0.15 -8.27 12.33
N PRO A 78 -0.43 -9.25 13.05
CA PRO A 78 -0.08 -9.51 14.45
C PRO A 78 1.26 -10.25 14.63
N SER A 79 1.89 -10.71 13.54
CA SER A 79 3.16 -11.44 13.58
C SER A 79 3.91 -11.31 12.26
N ASP A 80 5.22 -11.57 12.29
CA ASP A 80 6.04 -11.62 11.07
C ASP A 80 5.50 -12.63 10.07
N LYS A 81 5.01 -13.80 10.53
CA LYS A 81 4.43 -14.82 9.65
C LYS A 81 3.21 -14.27 8.89
N ALA A 82 2.33 -13.55 9.59
CA ALA A 82 1.12 -12.98 9.01
C ALA A 82 1.45 -11.81 8.06
N TYR A 83 2.48 -11.03 8.39
CA TYR A 83 3.03 -9.98 7.53
C TYR A 83 3.58 -10.53 6.21
N HIS A 84 4.44 -11.56 6.27
CA HIS A 84 5.01 -12.17 5.05
C HIS A 84 3.93 -12.86 4.20
N ALA A 85 2.90 -13.45 4.82
CA ALA A 85 1.76 -14.00 4.10
C ALA A 85 0.99 -12.91 3.35
N GLU A 86 0.72 -11.78 4.00
CA GLU A 86 0.04 -10.64 3.38
C GLU A 86 0.88 -10.01 2.25
N LEU A 87 2.18 -9.79 2.50
CA LEU A 87 3.10 -9.26 1.51
C LEU A 87 3.17 -10.15 0.28
N LYS A 88 3.20 -11.48 0.47
CA LYS A 88 3.16 -12.44 -0.63
C LYS A 88 1.87 -12.37 -1.42
N ASP A 89 0.72 -12.25 -0.74
CA ASP A 89 -0.58 -12.09 -1.40
C ASP A 89 -0.62 -10.76 -2.18
N MET A 90 -0.09 -9.67 -1.63
CA MET A 90 0.02 -8.38 -2.31
C MET A 90 0.92 -8.44 -3.54
N CYS A 91 2.09 -9.08 -3.45
CA CYS A 91 2.99 -9.29 -4.59
C CYS A 91 2.36 -10.17 -5.68
N ALA A 92 1.49 -11.12 -5.30
CA ALA A 92 0.76 -11.95 -6.26
C ALA A 92 -0.41 -11.19 -6.93
N PHE A 93 -1.05 -10.27 -6.21
CA PHE A 93 -2.20 -9.51 -6.69
C PHE A 93 -1.79 -8.27 -7.50
N HIS A 94 -0.86 -7.46 -7.00
CA HIS A 94 -0.41 -6.23 -7.63
C HIS A 94 0.82 -6.47 -8.50
N ARG A 95 0.70 -6.12 -9.79
CA ARG A 95 1.88 -5.97 -10.64
C ARG A 95 2.70 -4.75 -10.16
N PRO A 96 4.04 -4.82 -10.18
CA PRO A 96 4.87 -3.71 -9.74
C PRO A 96 4.71 -2.49 -10.66
N GLY A 97 4.64 -1.32 -10.04
CA GLY A 97 4.74 -0.03 -10.73
C GLY A 97 6.17 0.17 -11.23
N CYS A 98 6.34 0.81 -12.39
CA CYS A 98 7.67 1.22 -12.81
C CYS A 98 8.07 2.48 -12.03
N ALA A 99 9.23 2.45 -11.39
CA ALA A 99 9.80 3.61 -10.72
C ALA A 99 10.14 4.71 -11.74
N PHE A 100 10.77 4.32 -12.85
CA PHE A 100 11.01 5.22 -13.98
C PHE A 100 11.24 4.44 -15.27
N LYS A 101 11.17 5.15 -16.41
CA LYS A 101 11.48 4.62 -17.74
C LYS A 101 12.53 5.49 -18.42
N THR A 102 13.47 4.85 -19.11
CA THR A 102 14.40 5.52 -20.00
C THR A 102 14.04 5.22 -21.45
N PHE A 103 14.27 6.20 -22.32
CA PHE A 103 14.03 6.11 -23.76
C PHE A 103 15.38 6.22 -24.46
N GLY A 104 15.78 5.17 -25.17
CA GLY A 104 17.04 5.12 -25.91
C GLY A 104 16.86 4.65 -27.36
N PRO A 105 17.92 4.69 -28.18
CA PRO A 105 17.89 4.22 -29.57
C PRO A 105 17.46 2.75 -29.71
N GLU A 106 17.74 1.93 -28.68
CA GLU A 106 17.43 0.50 -28.60
C GLU A 106 15.98 0.21 -28.13
N GLY A 107 15.22 1.24 -27.74
CA GLY A 107 13.87 1.13 -27.19
C GLY A 107 13.74 1.65 -25.75
N ASN A 108 12.72 1.16 -25.05
CA ASN A 108 12.35 1.64 -23.71
C ASN A 108 12.78 0.63 -22.64
N THR A 109 13.48 1.10 -21.60
CA THR A 109 13.82 0.30 -20.43
C THR A 109 13.02 0.78 -19.23
N ALA A 110 12.31 -0.13 -18.56
CA ALA A 110 11.56 0.17 -17.35
C ALA A 110 12.33 -0.37 -16.13
N TYR A 111 12.44 0.46 -15.11
CA TYR A 111 13.07 0.13 -13.82
C TYR A 111 11.98 -0.01 -12.77
N TYR A 112 12.12 -1.01 -11.91
CA TYR A 112 11.13 -1.39 -10.91
C TYR A 112 11.77 -1.40 -9.52
N GLU A 113 10.95 -1.18 -8.50
CA GLU A 113 11.31 -1.35 -7.11
C GLU A 113 11.70 -2.81 -6.80
N ASP A 114 12.74 -2.99 -5.98
CA ASP A 114 13.08 -4.31 -5.43
C ASP A 114 12.13 -4.67 -4.27
N ARG A 115 11.19 -5.58 -4.54
CA ARG A 115 10.20 -6.04 -3.57
C ARG A 115 10.80 -6.75 -2.36
N THR A 116 12.04 -7.25 -2.46
CA THR A 116 12.73 -7.88 -1.34
C THR A 116 13.04 -6.90 -0.22
N GLU A 117 13.00 -5.59 -0.47
CA GLU A 117 13.18 -4.58 0.57
C GLU A 117 12.07 -4.59 1.64
N PHE A 118 10.88 -5.09 1.29
CA PHE A 118 9.76 -5.28 2.22
C PHE A 118 9.89 -6.59 3.00
N GLU A 119 10.53 -7.60 2.41
CA GLU A 119 10.89 -8.85 3.08
C GLU A 119 12.03 -8.55 4.07
N ARG A 120 11.96 -9.06 5.29
CA ARG A 120 12.90 -8.72 6.35
C ARG A 120 14.13 -9.60 6.31
#